data_AF-A0A818H0Y9-F1
#
_entry.id   AF-A0A818H0Y9-F1
#
_cell.length_a   1.000
_cell.length_b   1.000
_cell.length_c   1.000
_cell.angle_alpha   90.00
_cell.angle_beta   90.00
_cell.angle_gamma   90.00
#
_symmetry.space_group_name_H-M   'P 1'
#
loop_
_entity.id
_entity.type
_entity.pdbx_description
1 polymer ?
#
loop_
_entity_poly.entity_id
_entity_poly.type
_entity_poly.pdbx_seq_one_letter_code
_entity_poly.pdbx_strand_id
1 'polypeptide(L)'
;MFTDALLISLLVLATVQINRHVALIVLVFETIGNSLNIWVLSERCLSENPCSIYLWWSSLSSVCFIRSGVITRVLQGYSINWANQNQFLCKIRLSISSICFAVAACALVAASSGRYLHSSRLVKYRSFSTVQTARRLLMIISTVCILAYTDVLYCYQASVPNVPVACYPQSFSCRLYNDWMLIMVNTIIPSFSMVNFGSLTIRNIRPGVIYPIKRCDLPNDIVNHNLRLRRNDGNIS
;
A
#
# COMPACT_ATOMS: atom_id res chain seq x y z
N MET A 1 -9.65 -25.09 38.54
CA MET A 1 -10.83 -24.64 37.76
C MET A 1 -11.04 -23.12 37.80
N PHE A 2 -10.67 -22.40 38.88
CA PHE A 2 -10.72 -20.92 38.92
C PHE A 2 -9.56 -20.21 38.18
N THR A 3 -8.44 -20.91 37.94
CA THR A 3 -7.23 -20.40 37.29
C THR A 3 -7.44 -20.05 35.82
N ASP A 4 -8.23 -20.84 35.11
CA ASP A 4 -8.36 -20.73 33.65
C ASP A 4 -9.27 -19.55 33.27
N ALA A 5 -10.34 -19.32 34.04
CA ALA A 5 -11.22 -18.17 33.86
C ALA A 5 -10.50 -16.84 34.14
N LEU A 6 -9.72 -16.77 35.22
CA LEU A 6 -8.91 -15.59 35.55
C LEU A 6 -7.86 -15.31 34.48
N LEU A 7 -7.20 -16.35 33.98
CA LEU A 7 -6.20 -16.25 32.92
C LEU A 7 -6.82 -15.73 31.61
N ILE A 8 -7.99 -16.26 31.21
CA ILE A 8 -8.72 -15.79 30.01
C ILE A 8 -9.11 -14.32 30.17
N SER A 9 -9.63 -13.91 31.34
CA SER A 9 -9.99 -12.51 31.58
C SER A 9 -8.78 -11.57 31.53
N LEU A 10 -7.63 -11.97 32.10
CA LEU A 10 -6.38 -11.22 32.01
C LEU A 10 -5.89 -11.09 30.57
N LEU A 11 -5.92 -12.18 29.79
CA LEU A 11 -5.54 -12.21 28.38
C LEU A 11 -6.42 -11.28 27.53
N VAL A 12 -7.73 -11.30 27.74
CA VAL A 12 -8.68 -10.42 27.04
C VAL A 12 -8.40 -8.96 27.38
N LEU A 13 -8.22 -8.63 28.67
CA LEU A 13 -7.92 -7.27 29.11
C LEU A 13 -6.59 -6.76 28.51
N ALA A 14 -5.55 -7.58 28.55
CA ALA A 14 -4.26 -7.27 27.95
C ALA A 14 -4.38 -7.05 26.45
N THR A 15 -5.12 -7.90 25.74
CA THR A 15 -5.33 -7.79 24.29
C THR A 15 -6.06 -6.50 23.91
N VAL A 16 -7.10 -6.12 24.66
CA VAL A 16 -7.83 -4.87 24.45
C VAL A 16 -6.90 -3.67 24.65
N GLN A 17 -6.10 -3.67 25.72
CA GLN A 17 -5.20 -2.57 26.04
C GLN A 17 -4.08 -2.43 24.99
N ILE A 18 -3.47 -3.55 24.59
CA ILE A 18 -2.42 -3.58 23.56
C ILE A 18 -2.99 -3.09 22.23
N ASN A 19 -4.13 -3.62 21.78
CA ASN A 19 -4.76 -3.21 20.53
C ASN A 19 -5.07 -1.71 20.53
N ARG A 20 -5.49 -1.14 21.66
CA ARG A 20 -5.77 0.29 21.79
C ARG A 20 -4.50 1.14 21.60
N HIS A 21 -3.41 0.79 22.27
CA HIS A 21 -2.17 1.60 22.25
C HIS A 21 -1.42 1.43 20.94
N VAL A 22 -1.32 0.20 20.43
CA VAL A 22 -0.69 -0.09 19.14
C VAL A 22 -1.45 0.58 18.01
N ALA A 23 -2.78 0.53 17.99
CA ALA A 23 -3.58 1.18 16.96
C ALA A 23 -3.40 2.71 16.96
N LEU A 24 -3.27 3.34 18.13
CA LEU A 24 -2.99 4.79 18.23
C LEU A 24 -1.60 5.16 17.70
N ILE A 25 -0.58 4.36 18.04
CA ILE A 25 0.79 4.57 17.54
C ILE A 25 0.80 4.43 16.01
N VAL A 26 0.23 3.35 15.48
CA VAL A 26 0.12 3.13 14.04
C VAL A 26 -0.63 4.28 13.36
N LEU A 27 -1.76 4.72 13.92
CA LEU A 27 -2.54 5.85 13.41
C LEU A 27 -1.69 7.11 13.27
N VAL A 28 -0.91 7.47 14.28
CA VAL A 28 -0.08 8.69 14.27
C VAL A 28 1.06 8.58 13.27
N PHE A 29 1.86 7.51 13.36
CA PHE A 29 3.03 7.37 12.50
C PHE A 29 2.66 7.17 11.03
N GLU A 30 1.64 6.37 10.75
CA GLU A 30 1.24 6.05 9.39
C GLU A 30 0.55 7.24 8.70
N THR A 31 -0.20 8.08 9.45
CA THR A 31 -0.75 9.33 8.90
C THR A 31 0.35 10.36 8.60
N ILE A 32 1.28 10.58 9.52
CA ILE A 32 2.39 11.54 9.32
C ILE A 32 3.26 11.07 8.14
N GLY A 33 3.69 9.80 8.16
CA GLY A 33 4.56 9.23 7.12
C GLY A 33 3.95 9.29 5.73
N ASN A 34 2.69 8.87 5.57
CA ASN A 34 2.04 8.92 4.26
C ASN A 34 1.68 10.35 3.83
N SER A 35 1.39 11.26 4.75
CA SER A 35 1.16 12.67 4.40
C SER A 35 2.43 13.33 3.87
N LEU A 36 3.57 13.08 4.52
CA LEU A 36 4.87 13.55 4.03
C LEU A 36 5.21 12.94 2.66
N ASN A 37 4.97 11.64 2.47
CA ASN A 37 5.16 10.99 1.17
C ASN A 37 4.29 11.62 0.09
N ILE A 38 3.01 11.87 0.35
CA ILE A 38 2.11 12.51 -0.61
C ILE A 38 2.65 13.90 -0.95
N TRP A 39 3.04 14.69 0.05
CA TRP A 39 3.53 16.05 -0.16
C TRP A 39 4.80 16.08 -1.03
N VAL A 40 5.80 15.26 -0.70
CA VAL A 40 7.07 15.16 -1.46
C VAL A 40 6.85 14.61 -2.88
N LEU A 41 6.05 13.54 -3.01
CA LEU A 41 5.83 12.89 -4.31
C LEU A 41 4.91 13.68 -5.24
N SER A 42 4.12 14.62 -4.70
CA SER A 42 3.30 15.56 -5.46
C SER A 42 4.10 16.66 -6.17
N GLU A 43 5.39 16.80 -5.88
CA GLU A 43 6.25 17.74 -6.59
C GLU A 43 6.35 17.38 -8.08
N ARG A 44 6.22 18.39 -8.96
CA ARG A 44 6.14 18.20 -10.43
C ARG A 44 7.30 17.36 -10.97
N CYS A 45 8.48 17.60 -10.44
CA CYS A 45 9.72 16.90 -10.76
C CYS A 45 9.70 15.40 -10.49
N LEU A 46 9.15 15.00 -9.34
CA LEU A 46 9.04 13.59 -9.02
C LEU A 46 7.87 12.95 -9.78
N SER A 47 6.82 13.70 -10.07
CA SER A 47 5.65 13.21 -10.81
C SER A 47 5.94 12.81 -12.27
N GLU A 48 7.05 13.26 -12.85
CA GLU A 48 7.54 12.81 -14.17
C GLU A 48 8.07 11.36 -14.13
N ASN A 49 8.41 10.85 -12.95
CA ASN A 49 8.91 9.50 -12.78
C ASN A 49 7.76 8.52 -12.53
N PRO A 50 7.59 7.45 -13.33
CA PRO A 50 6.51 6.49 -13.16
C PRO A 50 6.56 5.79 -11.79
N CYS A 51 7.76 5.55 -11.25
CA CYS A 51 7.93 4.99 -9.91
C CYS A 51 7.33 5.88 -8.81
N SER A 52 7.46 7.21 -8.94
CA SER A 52 6.91 8.15 -7.96
C SER A 52 5.39 8.08 -7.91
N ILE A 53 4.75 7.94 -9.08
CA ILE A 53 3.29 7.83 -9.19
C ILE A 53 2.76 6.61 -8.45
N TYR A 54 3.44 5.45 -8.55
CA TYR A 54 3.06 4.25 -7.79
C TYR A 54 3.17 4.47 -6.28
N LEU A 55 4.23 5.12 -5.80
CA LEU A 55 4.42 5.42 -4.38
C LEU A 55 3.42 6.45 -3.86
N TRP A 56 3.07 7.43 -4.69
CA TRP A 56 2.05 8.43 -4.37
C TRP A 56 0.68 7.76 -4.23
N TRP A 57 0.31 6.89 -5.19
CA TRP A 57 -0.95 6.15 -5.14
C TRP A 57 -1.03 5.19 -3.95
N SER A 58 0.09 4.54 -3.63
CA SER A 58 0.20 3.68 -2.45
C SER A 58 -0.04 4.48 -1.16
N SER A 59 0.64 5.62 -1.01
CA SER A 59 0.51 6.49 0.17
C SER A 59 -0.92 7.03 0.31
N LEU A 60 -1.55 7.44 -0.79
CA LEU A 60 -2.95 7.87 -0.80
C LEU A 60 -3.89 6.74 -0.35
N SER A 61 -3.69 5.53 -0.87
CA SER A 61 -4.49 4.36 -0.52
C SER A 61 -4.31 3.97 0.95
N SER A 62 -3.09 4.04 1.49
CA SER A 62 -2.81 3.82 2.91
C SER A 62 -3.50 4.84 3.80
N VAL A 63 -3.53 6.13 3.44
CA VAL A 63 -4.31 7.13 4.20
C VAL A 63 -5.81 6.79 4.21
N CYS A 64 -6.37 6.40 3.07
CA CYS A 64 -7.77 5.97 2.99
C CYS A 64 -8.05 4.72 3.85
N PHE A 65 -7.13 3.75 3.87
CA PHE A 65 -7.21 2.58 4.74
C PHE A 65 -7.23 2.95 6.22
N ILE A 66 -6.32 3.81 6.68
CA ILE A 66 -6.26 4.23 8.09
C ILE A 66 -7.55 4.92 8.51
N ARG A 67 -8.06 5.85 7.67
CA ARG A 67 -9.25 6.64 7.97
C ARG A 67 -10.49 5.76 8.10
N SER A 68 -10.62 4.75 7.24
CA SER A 68 -11.79 3.86 7.23
C SER A 68 -11.68 2.70 8.24
N GLY A 69 -10.51 2.09 8.36
CA GLY A 69 -10.30 0.86 9.12
C GLY A 69 -9.80 1.08 10.56
N VAL A 70 -8.76 1.89 10.74
CA VAL A 70 -8.04 2.01 12.03
C VAL A 70 -8.77 2.95 12.99
N ILE A 71 -9.21 4.13 12.53
CA ILE A 71 -9.94 5.10 13.38
C ILE A 71 -11.15 4.44 14.03
N THR A 72 -11.88 3.67 13.25
CA THR A 72 -13.09 2.98 13.68
C THR A 72 -12.79 1.82 14.64
N ARG A 73 -11.61 1.17 14.56
CA ARG A 73 -11.15 0.22 15.59
C ARG A 73 -10.76 0.92 16.89
N VAL A 74 -10.11 2.09 16.81
CA VAL A 74 -9.80 2.91 17.98
C VAL A 74 -11.08 3.32 18.70
N LEU A 75 -12.10 3.79 17.96
CA LEU A 75 -13.41 4.17 18.52
C LEU A 75 -14.14 3.00 19.20
N GLN A 76 -14.07 1.80 18.62
CA GLN A 76 -14.61 0.58 19.25
C GLN A 76 -13.96 0.29 20.61
N GLY A 77 -12.66 0.58 20.77
CA GLY A 77 -11.95 0.49 22.05
C GLY A 77 -12.45 1.45 23.13
N TYR A 78 -13.19 2.50 22.76
CA TYR A 78 -13.85 3.45 23.66
C TYR A 78 -15.36 3.20 23.77
N SER A 79 -15.85 2.01 23.41
CA SER A 79 -17.28 1.63 23.40
C SER A 79 -18.17 2.46 22.45
N ILE A 80 -17.57 3.22 21.54
CA ILE A 80 -18.26 4.05 20.55
C ILE A 80 -18.44 3.24 19.26
N ASN A 81 -19.64 2.69 19.06
CA ASN A 81 -19.91 1.63 18.08
C ASN A 81 -20.79 2.07 16.89
N TRP A 82 -20.31 3.02 16.08
CA TRP A 82 -21.08 3.58 14.95
C TRP A 82 -21.29 2.55 13.83
N ALA A 83 -20.30 1.68 13.62
CA ALA A 83 -20.36 0.63 12.60
C ALA A 83 -21.32 -0.52 12.97
N ASN A 84 -21.65 -0.67 14.25
CA ASN A 84 -22.46 -1.81 14.73
C ASN A 84 -23.96 -1.50 14.64
N GLN A 85 -24.33 -0.22 14.58
CA GLN A 85 -25.72 0.21 14.48
C GLN A 85 -26.26 0.14 13.05
N ASN A 86 -25.40 0.23 12.03
CA ASN A 86 -25.80 0.29 10.62
C ASN A 86 -25.11 -0.77 9.77
N GLN A 87 -25.89 -1.73 9.26
CA GLN A 87 -25.40 -2.80 8.37
C GLN A 87 -24.73 -2.27 7.10
N PHE A 88 -25.25 -1.17 6.57
CA PHE A 88 -24.66 -0.53 5.40
C PHE A 88 -23.27 0.06 5.70
N LEU A 89 -23.12 0.80 6.81
CA LEU A 89 -21.84 1.39 7.21
C LEU A 89 -20.79 0.32 7.51
N CYS A 90 -21.21 -0.76 8.18
CA CYS A 90 -20.38 -1.92 8.46
C CYS A 90 -19.72 -2.49 7.19
N LYS A 91 -20.55 -2.80 6.19
CA LYS A 91 -20.13 -3.39 4.90
C LYS A 91 -19.20 -2.46 4.13
N ILE A 92 -19.61 -1.21 3.93
CA ILE A 92 -18.83 -0.22 3.18
C ILE A 92 -17.48 0.05 3.84
N ARG A 93 -17.45 0.19 5.16
CA ARG A 93 -16.21 0.41 5.91
C ARG A 93 -15.20 -0.72 5.66
N LEU A 94 -15.65 -1.97 5.80
CA LEU A 94 -14.81 -3.15 5.60
C LEU A 94 -14.35 -3.25 4.14
N SER A 95 -15.25 -3.07 3.18
CA SER A 95 -14.90 -3.09 1.76
C SER A 95 -13.88 -2.00 1.40
N ILE A 96 -14.11 -0.74 1.80
CA ILE A 96 -13.16 0.34 1.53
C ILE A 96 -11.80 0.05 2.16
N SER A 97 -11.79 -0.40 3.43
CA SER A 97 -10.54 -0.71 4.12
C SER A 97 -9.75 -1.80 3.39
N SER A 98 -10.40 -2.91 3.03
CA SER A 98 -9.76 -4.03 2.34
C SER A 98 -9.26 -3.65 0.95
N ILE A 99 -10.06 -2.90 0.18
CA ILE A 99 -9.68 -2.41 -1.15
C ILE A 99 -8.48 -1.48 -1.04
N CYS A 100 -8.52 -0.49 -0.14
CA CYS A 100 -7.43 0.46 0.04
C CYS A 100 -6.12 -0.23 0.45
N PHE A 101 -6.18 -1.21 1.35
CA PHE A 101 -5.02 -1.98 1.77
C PHE A 101 -4.41 -2.78 0.60
N ALA A 102 -5.24 -3.45 -0.19
CA ALA A 102 -4.79 -4.21 -1.35
C ALA A 102 -4.22 -3.32 -2.46
N VAL A 103 -4.86 -2.19 -2.74
CA VAL A 103 -4.34 -1.22 -3.72
C VAL A 103 -2.99 -0.66 -3.26
N ALA A 104 -2.82 -0.36 -1.97
CA ALA A 104 -1.55 0.10 -1.42
C ALA A 104 -0.43 -0.93 -1.62
N ALA A 105 -0.71 -2.21 -1.30
CA ALA A 105 0.24 -3.31 -1.47
C ALA A 105 0.60 -3.55 -2.95
N CYS A 106 -0.40 -3.66 -3.82
CA CYS A 106 -0.20 -3.86 -5.26
C CYS A 106 0.54 -2.67 -5.91
N ALA A 107 0.29 -1.44 -5.47
CA ALA A 107 1.01 -0.27 -5.95
C ALA A 107 2.50 -0.31 -5.57
N LEU A 108 2.87 -0.79 -4.37
CA LEU A 108 4.27 -0.97 -4.00
C LEU A 108 4.96 -2.07 -4.82
N VAL A 109 4.24 -3.15 -5.14
CA VAL A 109 4.74 -4.18 -6.06
C VAL A 109 4.98 -3.57 -7.44
N ALA A 110 4.02 -2.81 -7.96
CA ALA A 110 4.15 -2.11 -9.24
C ALA A 110 5.32 -1.11 -9.24
N ALA A 111 5.57 -0.43 -8.11
CA ALA A 111 6.74 0.43 -7.95
C ALA A 111 8.05 -0.35 -8.07
N SER A 112 8.13 -1.53 -7.43
CA SER A 112 9.29 -2.41 -7.49
C SER A 112 9.52 -2.96 -8.90
N SER A 113 8.45 -3.38 -9.58
CA SER A 113 8.48 -3.80 -10.98
C SER A 113 8.92 -2.65 -11.89
N GLY A 114 8.41 -1.44 -11.67
CA GLY A 114 8.78 -0.24 -12.41
C GLY A 114 10.28 0.09 -12.28
N ARG A 115 10.84 -0.03 -11.06
CA ARG A 115 12.29 0.13 -10.82
C ARG A 115 13.10 -0.92 -11.57
N TYR A 116 12.67 -2.18 -11.54
CA TYR A 116 13.31 -3.24 -12.30
C TYR A 116 13.31 -2.95 -13.81
N LEU A 117 12.15 -2.58 -14.38
CA LEU A 117 12.01 -2.25 -15.80
C LEU A 117 12.91 -1.08 -16.20
N HIS A 118 13.02 -0.06 -15.35
CA HIS A 118 13.91 1.07 -15.58
C HIS A 118 15.39 0.69 -15.52
N SER A 119 15.77 -0.25 -14.64
CA SER A 119 17.15 -0.77 -14.54
C SER A 119 17.53 -1.75 -15.64
N SER A 120 16.57 -2.26 -16.40
CA SER A 120 16.80 -3.31 -17.38
C SER A 120 17.61 -2.80 -18.58
N ARG A 121 18.52 -3.65 -19.08
CA ARG A 121 19.37 -3.34 -20.25
C ARG A 121 18.60 -3.33 -21.56
N LEU A 122 17.45 -4.00 -21.62
CA LEU A 122 16.65 -4.10 -22.84
C LEU A 122 15.79 -2.84 -23.04
N VAL A 123 16.00 -2.18 -24.18
CA VAL A 123 15.27 -0.95 -24.58
C VAL A 123 13.75 -1.15 -24.53
N LYS A 124 13.25 -2.34 -24.92
CA LYS A 124 11.82 -2.69 -24.89
C LYS A 124 11.23 -2.68 -23.48
N TYR A 125 11.98 -3.09 -22.47
CA TYR A 125 11.52 -3.06 -21.07
C TYR A 125 11.58 -1.64 -20.50
N ARG A 126 12.61 -0.87 -20.87
CA ARG A 126 12.73 0.53 -20.49
C ARG A 126 11.62 1.40 -21.09
N SER A 127 11.23 1.14 -22.34
CA SER A 127 10.14 1.88 -23.01
C SER A 127 8.76 1.60 -22.40
N PHE A 128 8.60 0.53 -21.63
CA PHE A 128 7.35 0.26 -20.91
C PHE A 128 7.21 1.11 -19.64
N SER A 129 8.33 1.60 -19.09
CA SER A 129 8.38 2.47 -17.91
C SER A 129 8.04 3.92 -18.26
N THR A 130 6.81 4.16 -18.74
CA THR A 130 6.27 5.51 -18.96
C THR A 130 5.20 5.86 -17.93
N VAL A 131 5.02 7.16 -17.69
CA VAL A 131 3.97 7.70 -16.80
C VAL A 131 2.57 7.26 -17.23
N GLN A 132 2.31 7.21 -18.54
CA GLN A 132 1.01 6.81 -19.07
C GLN A 132 0.71 5.34 -18.76
N THR A 133 1.68 4.45 -18.98
CA THR A 133 1.55 3.04 -18.62
C THR A 133 1.36 2.86 -17.12
N ALA A 134 2.08 3.63 -16.30
CA ALA A 134 1.93 3.58 -14.84
C ALA A 134 0.52 3.95 -14.38
N ARG A 135 -0.05 5.03 -14.92
CA ARG A 135 -1.43 5.43 -14.62
C ARG A 135 -2.45 4.36 -15.07
N ARG A 136 -2.28 3.80 -16.27
CA ARG A 136 -3.15 2.71 -16.76
C ARG A 136 -3.07 1.47 -15.87
N LEU A 137 -1.86 1.08 -15.46
CA LEU A 137 -1.66 -0.07 -14.58
C LEU A 137 -2.31 0.16 -13.20
N LEU A 138 -2.17 1.35 -12.61
CA LEU A 138 -2.83 1.69 -11.35
C LEU A 138 -4.36 1.66 -11.44
N MET A 139 -4.93 2.13 -12.55
CA MET A 139 -6.37 2.02 -12.78
C MET A 139 -6.81 0.55 -12.87
N ILE A 140 -6.08 -0.29 -13.62
CA ILE A 140 -6.37 -1.72 -13.72
C ILE A 140 -6.27 -2.40 -12.34
N ILE A 141 -5.19 -2.14 -11.58
CA ILE A 141 -5.01 -2.66 -10.22
C ILE A 141 -6.17 -2.26 -9.33
N SER A 142 -6.55 -0.98 -9.34
CA SER A 142 -7.64 -0.47 -8.51
C SER A 142 -8.97 -1.14 -8.86
N THR A 143 -9.29 -1.30 -10.15
CA THR A 143 -10.50 -2.00 -10.61
C THR A 143 -10.49 -3.47 -10.21
N VAL A 144 -9.37 -4.17 -10.38
CA VAL A 144 -9.25 -5.59 -9.99
C VAL A 144 -9.40 -5.75 -8.48
N CYS A 145 -8.78 -4.87 -7.67
CA CYS A 145 -8.96 -4.89 -6.22
C CYS A 145 -10.41 -4.62 -5.82
N ILE A 146 -11.09 -3.66 -6.45
CA ILE A 146 -12.52 -3.40 -6.21
C ILE A 146 -13.34 -4.66 -6.48
N LEU A 147 -13.17 -5.27 -7.65
CA LEU A 147 -13.89 -6.49 -8.04
C LEU A 147 -13.63 -7.64 -7.07
N ALA A 148 -12.37 -7.84 -6.69
CA ALA A 148 -11.98 -8.97 -5.87
C ALA A 148 -12.53 -8.88 -4.43
N TYR A 149 -12.74 -7.68 -3.89
CA TYR A 149 -13.32 -7.45 -2.55
C TYR A 149 -14.81 -7.09 -2.57
N THR A 150 -15.51 -7.28 -3.69
CA THR A 150 -16.97 -7.09 -3.75
C THR A 150 -17.71 -8.10 -2.88
N ASP A 151 -17.16 -9.29 -2.69
CA ASP A 151 -17.68 -10.35 -1.83
C ASP A 151 -17.89 -9.88 -0.38
N VAL A 152 -17.04 -8.98 0.12
CA VAL A 152 -17.13 -8.37 1.46
C VAL A 152 -18.49 -7.68 1.67
N LEU A 153 -19.08 -7.09 0.62
CA LEU A 153 -20.40 -6.45 0.70
C LEU A 153 -21.53 -7.46 0.93
N TYR A 154 -21.36 -8.70 0.48
CA TYR A 154 -22.36 -9.76 0.62
C TYR A 154 -22.14 -10.59 1.89
N CYS A 155 -20.88 -10.92 2.18
CA CYS A 155 -20.50 -11.85 3.24
C CYS A 155 -20.59 -11.30 4.66
N TYR A 156 -20.60 -9.97 4.85
CA TYR A 156 -20.59 -9.34 6.18
C TYR A 156 -21.97 -8.93 6.68
N GLN A 157 -22.21 -9.09 7.99
CA GLN A 157 -23.42 -8.63 8.66
C GLN A 157 -23.08 -7.86 9.94
N ALA A 158 -23.92 -6.88 10.30
CA ALA A 158 -23.70 -6.03 11.48
C ALA A 158 -23.82 -6.81 12.79
N SER A 159 -24.82 -7.70 12.86
CA SER A 159 -25.11 -8.53 14.04
C SER A 159 -25.35 -9.96 13.57
N VAL A 160 -24.44 -10.86 13.93
CA VAL A 160 -24.58 -12.29 13.67
C VAL A 160 -25.05 -12.95 14.98
N PRO A 161 -26.10 -13.79 14.97
CA PRO A 161 -26.55 -14.47 16.19
C PRO A 161 -25.42 -15.31 16.78
N ASN A 162 -25.27 -15.27 18.11
CA ASN A 162 -24.25 -15.99 18.89
C ASN A 162 -22.80 -15.49 18.75
N VAL A 163 -22.57 -14.30 18.18
CA VAL A 163 -21.23 -13.69 18.10
C VAL A 163 -21.23 -12.34 18.82
N PRO A 164 -20.40 -12.14 19.88
CA PRO A 164 -20.34 -10.88 20.63
C PRO A 164 -19.62 -9.76 19.88
N VAL A 165 -19.12 -10.04 18.67
CA VAL A 165 -18.38 -9.12 17.82
C VAL A 165 -19.30 -8.65 16.71
N ALA A 166 -19.52 -7.33 16.66
CA ALA A 166 -20.25 -6.72 15.58
C ALA A 166 -19.41 -6.65 14.30
N CYS A 167 -20.08 -6.61 13.15
CA CYS A 167 -19.44 -6.66 11.84
C CYS A 167 -18.61 -7.91 11.60
N TYR A 168 -19.29 -9.05 11.50
CA TYR A 168 -18.66 -10.37 11.35
C TYR A 168 -19.12 -11.09 10.07
N PRO A 169 -18.29 -11.96 9.47
CA PRO A 169 -18.71 -12.82 8.36
C PRO A 169 -19.90 -13.70 8.77
N GLN A 170 -20.93 -13.77 7.92
CA GLN A 170 -22.15 -14.54 8.20
C GLN A 170 -21.90 -16.05 8.20
N SER A 171 -20.98 -16.55 7.36
CA SER A 171 -20.73 -17.96 7.15
C SER A 171 -19.26 -18.33 7.32
N PHE A 172 -18.99 -19.59 7.67
CA PHE A 172 -17.64 -20.12 7.75
C PHE A 172 -16.90 -20.03 6.40
N SER A 173 -17.59 -20.30 5.29
CA SER A 173 -17.01 -20.20 3.94
C SER A 173 -16.59 -18.77 3.60
N CYS A 174 -17.41 -17.77 3.93
CA CYS A 174 -17.06 -16.36 3.75
C CYS A 174 -15.83 -15.96 4.57
N ARG A 175 -15.74 -16.44 5.82
CA ARG A 175 -14.58 -16.19 6.68
C ARG A 175 -13.31 -16.79 6.07
N LEU A 176 -13.37 -18.07 5.70
CA LEU A 176 -12.23 -18.77 5.13
C LEU A 176 -11.77 -18.09 3.83
N TYR A 177 -12.69 -17.76 2.93
CA TYR A 177 -12.38 -17.06 1.68
C TYR A 177 -11.70 -15.71 1.94
N ASN A 178 -12.26 -14.87 2.81
CA ASN A 178 -11.71 -13.56 3.10
C ASN A 178 -10.33 -13.64 3.79
N ASP A 179 -10.14 -14.56 4.74
CA ASP A 179 -8.85 -14.76 5.41
C ASP A 179 -7.78 -15.23 4.39
N TRP A 180 -8.13 -16.16 3.50
CA TRP A 180 -7.25 -16.59 2.41
C TRP A 180 -6.91 -15.47 1.44
N MET A 181 -7.91 -14.69 1.02
CA MET A 181 -7.73 -13.57 0.11
C MET A 181 -6.81 -12.51 0.73
N LEU A 182 -7.03 -12.18 2.01
CA LEU A 182 -6.19 -11.25 2.75
C LEU A 182 -4.72 -11.72 2.80
N ILE A 183 -4.48 -12.99 3.13
CA ILE A 183 -3.13 -13.56 3.24
C ILE A 183 -2.45 -13.60 1.86
N MET A 184 -3.14 -14.10 0.84
CA MET A 184 -2.57 -14.26 -0.49
C MET A 184 -2.29 -12.92 -1.16
N VAL A 185 -3.31 -12.07 -1.26
CA VAL A 185 -3.25 -10.83 -2.05
C VAL A 185 -2.40 -9.76 -1.37
N ASN A 186 -2.43 -9.67 -0.03
CA ASN A 186 -1.74 -8.59 0.67
C ASN A 186 -0.40 -9.00 1.26
N THR A 187 -0.15 -10.29 1.50
CA THR A 187 1.08 -10.74 2.17
C THR A 187 1.96 -11.57 1.25
N ILE A 188 1.48 -12.72 0.77
CA ILE A 188 2.32 -13.69 0.06
C ILE A 188 2.70 -13.16 -1.34
N ILE A 189 1.73 -12.76 -2.14
CA ILE A 189 1.97 -12.29 -3.52
C ILE A 189 2.84 -11.03 -3.52
N PRO A 190 2.58 -10.00 -2.70
CA PRO A 190 3.42 -8.81 -2.68
C PRO A 190 4.84 -9.09 -2.21
N SER A 191 5.01 -9.87 -1.14
CA SER A 191 6.33 -10.20 -0.60
C SER A 191 7.18 -10.96 -1.60
N PHE A 192 6.62 -12.03 -2.20
CA PHE A 192 7.33 -12.81 -3.21
C PHE A 192 7.69 -11.94 -4.42
N SER A 193 6.75 -11.13 -4.90
CA SER A 193 6.98 -10.26 -6.05
C SER A 193 8.06 -9.20 -5.77
N MET A 194 8.02 -8.54 -4.60
CA MET A 194 9.01 -7.55 -4.20
C MET A 194 10.41 -8.15 -4.08
N VAL A 195 10.56 -9.34 -3.50
CA VAL A 195 11.86 -10.01 -3.36
C VAL A 195 12.44 -10.35 -4.74
N ASN A 196 11.62 -10.87 -5.65
CA ASN A 196 12.05 -11.18 -7.01
C ASN A 196 12.49 -9.92 -7.78
N PHE A 197 11.63 -8.91 -7.86
CA PHE A 197 11.94 -7.67 -8.59
C PHE A 197 13.07 -6.87 -7.93
N GLY A 198 13.13 -6.86 -6.60
CA GLY A 198 14.22 -6.23 -5.85
C GLY A 198 15.57 -6.89 -6.14
N SER A 199 15.63 -8.22 -6.12
CA SER A 199 16.84 -8.98 -6.45
C SER A 199 17.31 -8.74 -7.88
N LEU A 200 16.38 -8.73 -8.84
CA LEU A 200 16.67 -8.44 -10.23
C LEU A 200 17.18 -7.00 -10.44
N THR A 201 16.60 -6.03 -9.73
CA THR A 201 17.03 -4.63 -9.77
C THR A 201 18.49 -4.50 -9.29
N ILE A 202 18.85 -5.14 -8.17
CA ILE A 202 20.23 -5.11 -7.64
C ILE A 202 21.23 -5.73 -8.63
N ARG A 203 20.87 -6.86 -9.26
CA ARG A 203 21.71 -7.51 -10.28
C ARG A 203 21.94 -6.61 -11.49
N ASN A 204 20.94 -5.85 -11.91
CA ASN A 204 21.03 -4.95 -13.07
C ASN A 204 21.83 -3.66 -12.79
N ILE A 205 21.88 -3.19 -11.53
CA ILE A 205 22.59 -1.95 -11.15
C ILE A 205 24.08 -2.20 -10.88
N ARG A 206 24.47 -3.39 -10.39
CA ARG A 206 25.89 -3.71 -10.10
C ARG A 206 26.90 -3.40 -11.24
N PRO A 207 26.57 -3.53 -12.53
CA PRO A 207 27.45 -3.08 -13.61
C PRO A 207 27.30 -1.57 -13.91
N GLY A 208 27.73 -0.73 -12.96
CA GLY A 208 28.66 0.38 -13.26
C GLY A 208 28.22 1.65 -14.00
N VAL A 209 26.94 2.02 -14.11
CA VAL A 209 26.58 3.37 -14.64
C VAL A 209 25.54 4.06 -13.76
N ILE A 210 26.02 4.96 -12.89
CA ILE A 210 25.18 5.92 -12.17
C ILE A 210 24.83 7.03 -13.16
N TYR A 211 23.62 7.02 -13.70
CA TYR A 211 23.13 8.16 -14.47
C TYR A 211 22.91 9.34 -13.51
N PRO A 212 23.34 10.57 -13.87
CA PRO A 212 23.13 11.73 -13.02
C PRO A 212 21.63 11.92 -12.79
N ILE A 213 21.24 12.06 -11.53
CA ILE A 213 19.88 12.46 -11.12
C ILE A 213 19.61 13.79 -11.81
N LYS A 214 18.57 13.86 -12.65
CA LYS A 214 18.12 15.10 -13.26
C LYS A 214 17.68 16.03 -12.12
N ARG A 215 18.54 16.99 -11.78
CA ARG A 215 18.31 17.95 -10.69
C ARG A 215 17.33 19.00 -11.21
N CYS A 216 16.21 19.16 -10.52
CA CYS A 216 15.14 20.03 -10.98
C CYS A 216 15.39 21.53 -10.80
N ASP A 217 16.35 21.89 -9.97
CA ASP A 217 16.71 23.28 -9.70
C ASP A 217 17.70 23.86 -10.72
N LEU A 218 18.18 23.07 -11.68
CA LEU A 218 19.16 23.54 -12.65
C LEU A 218 18.45 24.01 -13.93
N PRO A 219 18.57 25.29 -14.31
CA PRO A 219 18.13 25.77 -15.62
C PRO A 219 18.70 24.86 -16.72
N ASN A 220 17.86 24.49 -17.69
CA ASN A 220 18.22 23.57 -18.79
C ASN A 220 19.53 23.98 -19.50
N ASP A 221 19.86 25.26 -19.51
CA ASP A 221 21.09 25.79 -20.13
C ASP A 221 22.37 25.31 -19.43
N ILE A 222 22.38 25.19 -18.11
CA ILE A 222 23.57 24.78 -17.34
C ILE A 222 23.79 23.27 -17.46
N VAL A 223 22.71 22.47 -17.52
CA VAL A 223 22.80 21.02 -17.74
C VAL A 223 23.35 20.72 -19.14
N ASN A 224 22.84 21.41 -20.16
CA ASN A 224 23.30 21.25 -21.54
C ASN A 224 24.75 21.71 -21.71
N HIS A 225 25.17 22.77 -21.02
CA HIS A 225 26.55 23.24 -21.00
C HIS A 225 27.51 22.18 -20.40
N ASN A 226 27.17 21.62 -19.24
CA ASN A 226 28.00 20.60 -18.59
C ASN A 226 28.06 19.27 -19.35
N LEU A 227 26.98 18.90 -20.04
CA LEU A 227 26.96 17.72 -20.92
C LEU A 227 27.81 17.91 -22.19
N ARG A 228 27.89 19.14 -22.72
CA ARG A 228 28.79 19.47 -23.84
C ARG A 228 30.26 19.42 -23.42
N LEU A 229 30.59 19.93 -22.24
CA LEU A 229 31.97 19.87 -21.71
C LEU A 229 32.44 18.42 -21.52
N ARG A 230 31.63 17.55 -20.89
CA ARG A 230 31.99 16.13 -20.75
C ARG A 230 32.09 15.36 -22.08
N ARG A 231 31.36 15.79 -23.12
CA ARG A 231 31.47 15.18 -24.47
C ARG A 231 32.77 15.59 -25.16
N ASN A 232 33.28 16.79 -24.87
CA ASN A 232 34.57 17.25 -25.41
C ASN A 232 35.76 16.60 -24.69
N ASP A 233 35.66 16.35 -23.38
CA ASP A 233 36.73 15.69 -22.62
C ASP A 233 36.89 14.20 -22.98
N GLY A 234 35.84 13.55 -23.52
CA GLY A 234 35.89 12.16 -23.98
C GLY A 234 36.38 11.98 -25.43
N ASN A 235 36.70 13.06 -26.14
CA ASN A 235 37.20 13.04 -27.53
C ASN A 235 38.71 13.37 -27.63
N ILE A 236 39.41 13.41 -26.50
CA ILE A 236 40.88 13.52 -26.44
C ILE A 236 41.45 12.14 -26.06
N SER A 237 41.40 11.20 -27.00
CA SER A 237 42.20 9.97 -27.01
C SER A 237 42.16 9.32 -28.38
#